data_AF-A0A2P2IBC7-F1
#
_entry.id   AF-A0A2P2IBC7-F1
#
_cell.length_a   1.000
_cell.length_b   1.000
_cell.length_c   1.000
_cell.angle_alpha   90.00
_cell.angle_beta   90.00
_cell.angle_gamma   90.00
#
_symmetry.space_group_name_H-M   'P 1'
#
loop_
_entity.id
_entity.type
_entity.pdbx_description
1 polymer ?
#
loop_
_entity_poly.entity_id
_entity_poly.type
_entity_poly.pdbx_seq_one_letter_code
_entity_poly.pdbx_strand_id
1 'polypeptide(L)'
;MATARDSDIALWLHNKLGTSSDTWSEGSICSQLNIAVLRNIKECFMELQTQVKLKLLLSFFHIPKRNVEEWRNELEEIIEVAIVDSDSWVAMIAEIIKTYPSLGALNLDIREQGDNQRIVHDVTAELRRVVKKYSEATLLPMECSYLNRGAFVAAAPQQPGVAKHFNLKRKPKAAALRADLVSRSGDAQNNLKKSQLPTVPVRSRATPRNNDTIPMRGIPSRHTGSGMLRTSSLHTPSRPRPPVTTRRKDGGIKLLDINESPIAAQQAKKRRKLQDAAESKAAEAEAKQQKQQQQ
;
A
#
# COMPACT_ATOMS: atom_id res chain seq x y z
N MET A 1 -4.74 -19.97 52.20
CA MET A 1 -4.87 -20.93 51.06
C MET A 1 -4.86 -20.25 49.68
N ALA A 2 -4.62 -18.94 49.56
CA ALA A 2 -4.49 -18.24 48.26
C ALA A 2 -3.12 -18.46 47.59
N THR A 3 -2.05 -18.53 48.39
CA THR A 3 -0.65 -18.52 47.94
C THR A 3 -0.24 -19.57 46.90
N ALA A 4 -0.90 -20.74 46.86
CA ALA A 4 -0.57 -21.79 45.89
C ALA A 4 -1.10 -21.48 44.48
N ARG A 5 -2.32 -20.93 44.36
CA ARG A 5 -2.90 -20.56 43.05
C ARG A 5 -2.22 -19.33 42.45
N ASP A 6 -1.81 -18.39 43.28
CA ASP A 6 -1.16 -17.15 42.85
C ASP A 6 0.26 -17.43 42.32
N SER A 7 0.98 -18.32 43.02
CA SER A 7 2.31 -18.79 42.61
C SER A 7 2.28 -19.50 41.25
N ASP A 8 1.22 -20.28 40.97
CA ASP A 8 1.07 -20.98 39.69
C ASP A 8 0.88 -20.00 38.52
N ILE A 9 0.19 -18.87 38.74
CA ILE A 9 -0.10 -17.88 37.70
C ILE A 9 1.11 -16.97 37.45
N ALA A 10 1.81 -16.56 38.50
CA ALA A 10 3.06 -15.81 38.35
C ALA A 10 4.11 -16.61 37.57
N LEU A 11 4.28 -17.89 37.90
CA LEU A 11 5.18 -18.80 37.17
C LEU A 11 4.73 -19.03 35.73
N TRP A 12 3.43 -19.20 35.51
CA TRP A 12 2.87 -19.33 34.16
C TRP A 12 3.14 -18.09 33.30
N LEU A 13 2.90 -16.89 33.84
CA LEU A 13 3.21 -15.63 33.15
C LEU A 13 4.70 -15.49 32.84
N HIS A 14 5.57 -15.84 33.80
CA HIS A 14 7.02 -15.84 33.56
C HIS A 14 7.40 -16.80 32.42
N ASN A 15 6.83 -18.00 32.38
CA ASN A 15 7.11 -18.96 31.31
C ASN A 15 6.61 -18.47 29.94
N LYS A 16 5.50 -17.75 29.91
CA LYS A 16 4.91 -17.22 28.66
C LYS A 16 5.56 -15.94 28.16
N LEU A 17 5.96 -15.04 29.06
CA LEU A 17 6.41 -13.69 28.71
C LEU A 17 7.88 -13.43 29.08
N GLY A 18 8.41 -14.07 30.12
CA GLY A 18 9.76 -13.82 30.66
C GLY A 18 10.88 -14.63 30.01
N THR A 19 10.57 -15.69 29.25
CA THR A 19 11.58 -16.60 28.71
C THR A 19 12.26 -16.10 27.43
N SER A 20 11.61 -15.20 26.68
CA SER A 20 12.18 -14.65 25.45
C SER A 20 13.03 -13.40 25.73
N SER A 21 14.21 -13.33 25.12
CA SER A 21 15.05 -12.13 25.07
C SER A 21 14.43 -11.01 24.21
N ASP A 22 13.40 -11.33 23.44
CA ASP A 22 12.64 -10.35 22.69
C ASP A 22 11.95 -9.37 23.64
N THR A 23 12.03 -8.09 23.33
CA THR A 23 11.39 -7.01 24.09
C THR A 23 9.99 -6.71 23.59
N TRP A 24 9.59 -7.24 22.43
CA TRP A 24 8.25 -7.08 21.89
C TRP A 24 7.26 -8.03 22.58
N SER A 25 6.00 -7.58 22.64
CA SER A 25 4.89 -8.44 23.07
C SER A 25 4.44 -9.29 21.89
N GLU A 26 4.54 -10.60 22.01
CA GLU A 26 3.85 -11.50 21.09
C GLU A 26 2.38 -11.59 21.49
N GLY A 27 1.45 -11.35 20.56
CA GLY A 27 0.00 -11.42 20.81
C GLY A 27 -0.52 -12.82 21.20
N SER A 28 0.35 -13.83 21.32
CA SER A 28 0.00 -15.22 21.63
C SER A 28 -0.66 -15.38 23.01
N ILE A 29 -0.29 -14.55 23.98
CA ILE A 29 -0.85 -14.57 25.34
C ILE A 29 -2.33 -14.17 25.37
N CYS A 30 -2.77 -13.30 24.45
CA CYS A 30 -4.14 -12.77 24.42
C CYS A 30 -5.20 -13.85 24.25
N SER A 31 -4.85 -14.95 23.56
CA SER A 31 -5.76 -16.10 23.38
C SER A 31 -6.05 -16.87 24.68
N GLN A 32 -5.20 -16.72 25.70
CA GLN A 32 -5.29 -17.40 26.98
C GLN A 32 -5.78 -16.47 28.11
N LEU A 33 -5.85 -15.15 27.86
CA LEU A 33 -6.42 -14.19 28.79
C LEU A 33 -7.94 -14.36 28.85
N ASN A 34 -8.48 -14.24 30.05
CA ASN A 34 -9.90 -14.18 30.33
C ASN A 34 -10.09 -13.46 31.68
N ILE A 35 -11.34 -13.13 32.03
CA ILE A 35 -11.67 -12.40 33.26
C ILE A 35 -11.04 -13.04 34.51
N ALA A 36 -11.14 -14.36 34.66
CA ALA A 36 -10.62 -15.06 35.84
C ALA A 36 -9.08 -14.97 35.91
N VAL A 37 -8.42 -15.14 34.77
CA VAL A 37 -6.96 -14.98 34.68
C VAL A 37 -6.55 -13.56 35.02
N LEU A 38 -7.20 -12.53 34.47
CA LEU A 38 -6.89 -11.13 34.75
C LEU A 38 -7.05 -10.77 36.24
N ARG A 39 -8.09 -11.27 36.90
CA ARG A 39 -8.27 -11.09 38.35
C ARG A 39 -7.12 -11.66 39.16
N ASN A 40 -6.69 -12.87 38.82
CA ASN A 40 -5.55 -13.49 39.51
C ASN A 40 -4.22 -12.78 39.19
N ILE A 41 -4.07 -12.27 37.97
CA ILE A 41 -2.90 -11.47 37.58
C ILE A 41 -2.78 -10.22 38.43
N LYS A 42 -3.90 -9.54 38.72
CA LYS A 42 -3.92 -8.38 39.63
C LYS A 42 -3.34 -8.73 41.00
N GLU A 43 -3.71 -9.88 41.56
CA GLU A 43 -3.29 -10.31 42.89
C GLU A 43 -1.77 -10.55 42.98
N CYS A 44 -1.15 -11.06 41.92
CA CYS A 44 0.30 -11.32 41.88
C CYS A 44 1.13 -10.28 41.11
N PHE A 45 0.50 -9.20 40.59
CA PHE A 45 1.16 -8.27 39.65
C PHE A 45 2.46 -7.69 40.20
N MET A 46 2.46 -7.26 41.47
CA MET A 46 3.61 -6.63 42.11
C MET A 46 4.83 -7.56 42.19
N GLU A 47 4.60 -8.87 42.30
CA GLU A 47 5.64 -9.90 42.43
C GLU A 47 6.28 -10.27 41.08
N LEU A 48 5.66 -9.86 39.96
CA LEU A 48 6.16 -10.14 38.63
C LEU A 48 7.44 -9.35 38.34
N GLN A 49 8.33 -9.95 37.54
CA GLN A 49 9.51 -9.25 37.04
C GLN A 49 9.11 -8.11 36.09
N THR A 50 9.90 -7.03 36.06
CA THR A 50 9.67 -5.86 35.18
C THR A 50 9.37 -6.26 33.74
N GLN A 51 10.18 -7.15 33.15
CA GLN A 51 9.99 -7.57 31.75
C GLN A 51 8.63 -8.23 31.51
N VAL A 52 8.14 -9.04 32.46
CA VAL A 52 6.83 -9.71 32.39
C VAL A 52 5.71 -8.67 32.50
N LYS A 53 5.83 -7.72 33.45
CA LYS A 53 4.88 -6.60 33.61
C LYS A 53 4.74 -5.81 32.32
N LEU A 54 5.87 -5.38 31.74
CA LEU A 54 5.89 -4.59 30.50
C LEU A 54 5.24 -5.32 29.33
N LYS A 55 5.60 -6.59 29.11
CA LYS A 55 5.01 -7.40 28.05
C LYS A 55 3.51 -7.64 28.27
N LEU A 56 3.09 -7.86 29.51
CA LEU A 56 1.68 -8.01 29.85
C LEU A 56 0.90 -6.73 29.53
N LEU A 57 1.37 -5.56 29.96
CA LEU A 57 0.69 -4.28 29.68
C LEU A 57 0.61 -4.01 28.17
N LEU A 58 1.69 -4.25 27.43
CA LEU A 58 1.69 -4.12 25.96
C LEU A 58 0.78 -5.13 25.27
N SER A 59 0.56 -6.31 25.88
CA SER A 59 -0.35 -7.31 25.32
C SER A 59 -1.80 -6.83 25.23
N PHE A 60 -2.20 -5.83 26.03
CA PHE A 60 -3.57 -5.30 26.02
C PHE A 60 -3.96 -4.70 24.66
N PHE A 61 -2.99 -4.21 23.88
CA PHE A 61 -3.22 -3.71 22.52
C PHE A 61 -3.53 -4.79 21.50
N HIS A 62 -3.21 -6.05 21.82
CA HIS A 62 -3.49 -7.19 20.96
C HIS A 62 -4.82 -7.89 21.32
N ILE A 63 -5.48 -7.47 22.40
CA ILE A 63 -6.79 -7.97 22.79
C ILE A 63 -7.85 -7.40 21.82
N PRO A 64 -8.73 -8.23 21.23
CA PRO A 64 -9.80 -7.75 20.37
C PRO A 64 -10.71 -6.74 21.12
N LYS A 65 -11.15 -5.69 20.42
CA LYS A 65 -11.96 -4.59 21.01
C LYS A 65 -13.15 -5.08 21.84
N ARG A 66 -13.87 -6.11 21.37
CA ARG A 66 -14.99 -6.72 22.11
C ARG A 66 -14.59 -7.22 23.49
N ASN A 67 -13.42 -7.84 23.59
CA ASN A 67 -12.90 -8.39 24.84
C ASN A 67 -12.37 -7.27 25.75
N VAL A 68 -11.78 -6.21 25.18
CA VAL A 68 -11.38 -5.01 25.95
C VAL A 68 -12.59 -4.36 26.62
N GLU A 69 -13.72 -4.25 25.90
CA GLU A 69 -14.97 -3.71 26.45
C GLU A 69 -15.57 -4.61 27.55
N GLU A 70 -15.48 -5.94 27.38
CA GLU A 70 -16.01 -6.92 28.34
C GLU A 70 -15.16 -7.01 29.61
N TRP A 71 -13.83 -6.93 29.49
CA TRP A 71 -12.87 -7.10 30.59
C TRP A 71 -12.33 -5.77 31.11
N ARG A 72 -13.02 -4.66 30.79
CA ARG A 72 -12.55 -3.30 31.04
C ARG A 72 -12.12 -3.10 32.50
N ASN A 73 -12.97 -3.50 33.44
CA ASN A 73 -12.73 -3.27 34.87
C ASN A 73 -11.46 -4.01 35.33
N GLU A 74 -11.29 -5.27 34.94
CA GLU A 74 -10.10 -6.06 35.28
C GLU A 74 -8.82 -5.48 34.67
N LEU A 75 -8.89 -4.94 33.45
CA LEU A 75 -7.75 -4.27 32.81
C LEU A 75 -7.40 -2.96 33.51
N GLU A 76 -8.40 -2.15 33.86
CA GLU A 76 -8.23 -0.89 34.60
C GLU A 76 -7.60 -1.15 35.97
N GLU A 77 -8.09 -2.15 36.71
CA GLU A 77 -7.53 -2.51 38.03
C GLU A 77 -6.06 -2.95 37.97
N ILE A 78 -5.65 -3.69 36.93
CA ILE A 78 -4.23 -4.04 36.73
C ILE A 78 -3.41 -2.79 36.44
N ILE A 79 -3.93 -1.86 35.61
CA ILE A 79 -3.24 -0.62 35.27
C ILE A 79 -3.10 0.28 36.51
N GLU A 80 -4.11 0.36 37.37
CA GLU A 80 -4.05 1.12 38.62
C GLU A 80 -2.90 0.64 39.52
N VAL A 81 -2.72 -0.69 39.65
CA VAL A 81 -1.59 -1.27 40.39
C VAL A 81 -0.25 -0.95 39.70
N ALA A 82 -0.23 -0.98 38.36
CA ALA A 82 0.98 -0.71 37.58
C ALA A 82 1.42 0.77 37.61
N ILE A 83 0.50 1.72 37.77
CA ILE A 83 0.80 3.16 37.85
C ILE A 83 1.68 3.48 39.06
N VAL A 84 1.52 2.75 40.16
CA VAL A 84 2.29 2.94 41.40
C VAL A 84 3.47 1.97 41.53
N ASP A 85 3.86 1.31 40.43
CA ASP A 85 5.00 0.39 40.43
C ASP A 85 6.32 1.13 40.71
N SER A 86 7.22 0.46 41.42
CA SER A 86 8.57 0.98 41.69
C SER A 86 9.42 1.15 40.43
N ASP A 87 9.12 0.40 39.37
CA ASP A 87 9.82 0.50 38.10
C ASP A 87 9.24 1.63 37.23
N SER A 88 10.08 2.61 36.89
CA SER A 88 9.66 3.79 36.13
C SER A 88 9.13 3.48 34.74
N TRP A 89 9.60 2.41 34.08
CA TRP A 89 9.07 2.01 32.77
C TRP A 89 7.66 1.47 32.89
N VAL A 90 7.40 0.65 33.92
CA VAL A 90 6.07 0.10 34.20
C VAL A 90 5.10 1.24 34.51
N ALA A 91 5.47 2.14 35.42
CA ALA A 91 4.63 3.27 35.82
C ALA A 91 4.33 4.22 34.65
N MET A 92 5.32 4.57 33.83
CA MET A 92 5.13 5.42 32.64
C MET A 92 4.21 4.77 31.61
N ILE A 93 4.43 3.48 31.30
CA ILE A 93 3.57 2.77 30.33
C ILE A 93 2.15 2.65 30.87
N ALA A 94 1.98 2.29 32.15
CA ALA A 94 0.68 2.22 32.80
C ALA A 94 -0.09 3.55 32.68
N GLU A 95 0.58 4.69 32.91
CA GLU A 95 -0.02 6.01 32.77
C GLU A 95 -0.40 6.37 31.32
N ILE A 96 0.41 5.94 30.34
CA ILE A 96 0.11 6.11 28.90
C ILE A 96 -1.11 5.27 28.49
N ILE A 97 -1.26 4.06 29.03
CA ILE A 97 -2.33 3.14 28.60
C ILE A 97 -3.61 3.27 29.41
N LYS A 98 -3.65 4.02 30.51
CA LYS A 98 -4.79 4.07 31.44
C LYS A 98 -6.14 4.41 30.80
N THR A 99 -6.15 5.18 29.72
CA THR A 99 -7.38 5.54 28.99
C THR A 99 -7.75 4.55 27.89
N TYR A 100 -6.90 3.56 27.61
CA TYR A 100 -7.12 2.63 26.52
C TYR A 100 -8.33 1.70 26.75
N PRO A 101 -8.52 1.07 27.93
CA PRO A 101 -9.69 0.21 28.16
C PRO A 101 -11.03 0.94 28.03
N SER A 102 -11.09 2.22 28.39
CA SER A 102 -12.31 3.03 28.39
C SER A 102 -12.56 3.79 27.09
N LEU A 103 -11.53 4.43 26.53
CA LEU A 103 -11.66 5.29 25.34
C LEU A 103 -11.19 4.62 24.04
N GLY A 104 -10.45 3.51 24.13
CA GLY A 104 -9.75 2.91 22.99
C GLY A 104 -8.59 3.78 22.46
N ALA A 105 -8.12 4.74 23.26
CA ALA A 105 -7.06 5.67 22.90
C ALA A 105 -6.04 5.80 24.04
N LEU A 106 -4.78 6.08 23.67
CA LEU A 106 -3.71 6.33 24.63
C LEU A 106 -3.89 7.69 25.33
N ASN A 107 -3.43 7.76 26.56
CA ASN A 107 -3.37 8.98 27.32
C ASN A 107 -2.18 9.83 26.84
N LEU A 108 -2.47 11.03 26.37
CA LEU A 108 -1.45 12.00 25.95
C LEU A 108 -1.13 13.03 27.04
N ASP A 109 -1.86 13.03 28.15
CA ASP A 109 -1.69 13.95 29.27
C ASP A 109 -1.11 13.22 30.49
N ILE A 110 0.21 13.17 30.56
CA ILE A 110 0.98 12.49 31.60
C ILE A 110 1.24 13.48 32.76
N ARG A 111 0.55 13.30 33.89
CA ARG A 111 0.54 14.23 35.05
C ARG A 111 0.38 13.57 36.41
N GLU A 112 0.03 12.30 36.51
CA GLU A 112 -0.32 11.68 37.79
C GLU A 112 0.91 11.37 38.64
N GLN A 113 1.94 10.81 38.02
CA GLN A 113 3.21 10.57 38.69
C GLN A 113 4.14 11.77 38.51
N GLY A 114 4.63 12.33 39.63
CA GLY A 114 5.46 13.53 39.61
C GLY A 114 6.74 13.39 38.78
N ASP A 115 7.38 12.21 38.83
CA ASP A 115 8.56 11.91 38.03
C ASP A 115 8.23 11.80 36.54
N ASN A 116 7.14 11.12 36.17
CA ASN A 116 6.68 11.02 34.78
C ASN A 116 6.35 12.40 34.21
N GLN A 117 5.62 13.21 34.98
CA GLN A 117 5.27 14.58 34.62
C GLN A 117 6.52 15.41 34.34
N ARG A 118 7.54 15.31 35.21
CA ARG A 118 8.81 16.03 35.03
C ARG A 118 9.53 15.59 33.77
N ILE A 119 9.66 14.29 33.53
CA ILE A 119 10.31 13.74 32.33
C ILE A 119 9.61 14.25 31.07
N VAL A 120 8.28 14.14 31.01
CA VAL A 120 7.49 14.58 29.85
C VAL A 120 7.58 16.09 29.67
N HIS A 121 7.51 16.86 30.76
CA HIS A 121 7.66 18.31 30.70
C HIS A 121 9.01 18.73 30.12
N ASP A 122 10.11 18.17 30.62
CA ASP A 122 11.47 18.53 30.21
C ASP A 122 11.72 18.17 28.74
N VAL A 123 11.33 16.95 28.33
CA VAL A 123 11.42 16.51 26.93
C VAL A 123 10.56 17.40 26.02
N THR A 124 9.32 17.69 26.41
CA THR A 124 8.42 18.48 25.57
C THR A 124 8.85 19.95 25.49
N ALA A 125 9.39 20.52 26.56
CA ALA A 125 9.92 21.88 26.56
C ALA A 125 11.09 22.01 25.59
N GLU A 126 12.04 21.07 25.61
CA GLU A 126 13.18 21.07 24.70
C GLU A 126 12.75 20.80 23.25
N LEU A 127 11.88 19.80 23.02
CA LEU A 127 11.34 19.52 21.70
C LEU A 127 10.58 20.72 21.13
N ARG A 128 9.81 21.45 21.94
CA ARG A 128 9.14 22.69 21.51
C ARG A 128 10.14 23.75 21.05
N ARG A 129 11.28 23.92 21.75
CA ARG A 129 12.35 24.84 21.31
C ARG A 129 12.95 24.39 19.99
N VAL A 130 13.29 23.10 19.85
CA VAL A 130 13.91 22.54 18.65
C VAL A 130 12.95 22.64 17.46
N VAL A 131 11.70 22.19 17.60
CA VAL A 131 10.69 22.24 16.53
C VAL A 131 10.43 23.68 16.10
N LYS A 132 10.35 24.64 17.04
CA LYS A 132 10.19 26.07 16.70
C LYS A 132 11.42 26.62 15.96
N LYS A 133 12.63 26.18 16.30
CA LYS A 133 13.86 26.59 15.61
C LYS A 133 13.91 26.10 14.16
N TYR A 134 13.37 24.91 13.90
CA TYR A 134 13.38 24.26 12.58
C TYR A 134 12.01 24.25 11.90
N SER A 135 11.07 25.12 12.28
CA SER A 135 9.73 25.17 11.68
C SER A 135 9.74 25.48 10.18
N GLU A 136 10.80 26.13 9.70
CA GLU A 136 11.03 26.44 8.28
C GLU A 136 11.58 25.24 7.48
N ALA A 137 11.93 24.13 8.13
CA ALA A 137 12.36 22.93 7.45
C ALA A 137 11.16 22.32 6.72
N THR A 138 11.26 22.21 5.39
CA THR A 138 10.18 21.77 4.48
C THR A 138 9.93 20.26 4.51
N LEU A 139 9.98 19.65 5.70
CA LEU A 139 9.63 18.25 5.85
C LEU A 139 8.13 18.14 6.10
N LEU A 140 7.42 17.66 5.10
CA LEU A 140 5.99 17.42 5.21
C LEU A 140 5.71 15.96 5.57
N PRO A 141 4.61 15.69 6.28
CA PRO A 141 4.12 14.33 6.45
C PRO A 141 3.94 13.61 5.11
N MET A 142 4.23 12.32 5.06
CA MET A 142 4.28 11.56 3.80
C MET A 142 2.92 11.50 3.10
N GLU A 143 1.83 11.52 3.86
CA GLU A 143 0.45 11.55 3.37
C GLU A 143 0.17 12.76 2.47
N CYS A 144 0.90 13.87 2.65
CA CYS A 144 0.74 15.08 1.84
C CYS A 144 1.00 14.83 0.34
N SER A 145 1.82 13.84 -0.01
CA SER A 145 2.11 13.47 -1.40
C SER A 145 0.90 12.89 -2.14
N TYR A 146 -0.11 12.44 -1.40
CA TYR A 146 -1.31 11.79 -1.93
C TYR A 146 -2.54 12.71 -1.91
N LEU A 147 -2.39 13.93 -1.36
CA LEU A 147 -3.49 14.88 -1.26
C LEU A 147 -3.69 15.64 -2.57
N ASN A 148 -4.96 15.90 -2.89
CA ASN A 148 -5.29 16.87 -3.92
C ASN A 148 -4.89 18.28 -3.47
N ARG A 149 -4.82 19.24 -4.41
CA ARG A 149 -4.35 20.60 -4.11
C ARG A 149 -5.16 21.31 -3.01
N GLY A 150 -6.48 21.11 -2.96
CA GLY A 150 -7.33 21.73 -1.94
C GLY A 150 -7.08 21.16 -0.55
N ALA A 151 -7.06 19.84 -0.42
CA ALA A 151 -6.76 19.14 0.81
C ALA A 151 -5.33 19.40 1.30
N PHE A 152 -4.36 19.47 0.38
CA PHE A 152 -2.98 19.80 0.68
C PHE A 152 -2.85 21.20 1.31
N VAL A 153 -3.50 22.22 0.72
CA VAL A 153 -3.47 23.59 1.26
C VAL A 153 -4.16 23.66 2.63
N ALA A 154 -5.22 22.89 2.86
CA ALA A 154 -5.88 22.82 4.16
C ALA A 154 -5.03 22.14 5.23
N ALA A 155 -4.30 21.06 4.87
CA ALA A 155 -3.46 20.31 5.80
C ALA A 155 -2.11 21.00 6.09
N ALA A 156 -1.56 21.74 5.12
CA ALA A 156 -0.24 22.35 5.21
C ALA A 156 -0.25 23.80 4.66
N PRO A 157 -0.93 24.75 5.34
CA PRO A 157 -1.24 26.08 4.82
C PRO A 157 -0.02 27.01 4.62
N GLN A 158 1.09 26.76 5.32
CA GLN A 158 2.30 27.58 5.26
C GLN A 158 3.41 26.77 4.60
N GLN A 159 3.48 26.79 3.27
CA GLN A 159 4.64 26.30 2.54
C GLN A 159 5.55 27.48 2.19
N PRO A 160 6.82 27.48 2.61
CA PRO A 160 7.76 28.48 2.12
C PRO A 160 7.86 28.34 0.60
N GLY A 161 7.92 29.49 -0.09
CA GLY A 161 8.09 29.52 -1.53
C GLY A 161 9.36 28.78 -1.93
N VAL A 162 9.30 28.06 -3.06
CA VAL A 162 10.49 27.37 -3.59
C VAL A 162 11.59 28.40 -3.82
N ALA A 163 12.75 28.19 -3.17
CA ALA A 163 13.89 29.08 -3.29
C ALA A 163 14.34 29.18 -4.76
N LYS A 164 14.28 30.39 -5.30
CA LYS A 164 14.67 30.65 -6.69
C LYS A 164 16.17 30.84 -6.79
N HIS A 165 16.91 29.75 -6.91
CA HIS A 165 18.37 29.77 -6.96
C HIS A 165 18.94 30.42 -8.24
N PHE A 166 18.22 30.36 -9.36
CA PHE A 166 18.64 30.94 -10.62
C PHE A 166 17.44 31.25 -11.53
N ASN A 167 17.69 32.02 -12.59
CA ASN A 167 16.73 32.30 -13.64
C ASN A 167 17.00 31.42 -14.86
N LEU A 168 16.00 30.65 -15.28
CA LEU A 168 16.13 29.80 -16.46
C LEU A 168 15.98 30.63 -17.75
N LYS A 169 17.04 30.72 -18.55
CA LYS A 169 17.03 31.50 -19.82
C LYS A 169 16.16 30.85 -20.92
N ARG A 170 16.06 29.52 -20.94
CA ARG A 170 15.30 28.74 -21.93
C ARG A 170 14.68 27.51 -21.27
N LYS A 171 13.50 27.08 -21.71
CA LYS A 171 12.84 25.86 -21.19
C LYS A 171 13.73 24.61 -21.39
N PRO A 172 13.68 23.62 -20.48
CA PRO A 172 14.49 22.41 -20.59
C PRO A 172 13.99 21.52 -21.74
N LYS A 173 14.85 20.60 -22.21
CA LYS A 173 14.54 19.64 -23.28
C LYS A 173 13.28 18.81 -23.01
N ALA A 174 12.99 18.52 -21.73
CA ALA A 174 11.77 17.82 -21.32
C ALA A 174 10.47 18.55 -21.73
N ALA A 175 10.49 19.87 -21.84
CA ALA A 175 9.32 20.64 -22.30
C ALA A 175 9.01 20.36 -23.79
N ALA A 176 10.04 20.31 -24.63
CA ALA A 176 9.89 19.96 -26.05
C ALA A 176 9.44 18.50 -26.22
N LEU A 177 9.98 17.58 -25.40
CA LEU A 177 9.57 16.17 -25.39
C LEU A 177 8.09 16.01 -25.00
N ARG A 178 7.63 16.72 -23.96
CA ARG A 178 6.22 16.72 -23.56
C ARG A 178 5.32 17.24 -24.68
N ALA A 179 5.71 18.29 -25.39
CA ALA A 179 4.94 18.83 -26.51
C ALA A 179 4.84 17.85 -27.68
N ASP A 180 5.94 17.18 -28.05
CA ASP A 180 5.94 16.14 -29.09
C ASP A 180 5.03 14.96 -28.71
N LEU A 181 5.11 14.48 -27.47
CA LEU A 181 4.24 13.40 -26.97
C LEU A 181 2.75 13.77 -26.99
N VAL A 182 2.41 15.01 -26.64
CA VAL A 182 1.03 15.52 -26.69
C VAL A 182 0.54 15.68 -28.13
N SER A 183 1.39 16.16 -29.05
CA SER A 183 1.02 16.24 -30.47
C SER A 183 0.77 14.85 -31.07
N ARG A 184 1.68 13.91 -30.84
CA ARG A 184 1.56 12.53 -31.32
C ARG A 184 0.33 11.82 -30.76
N SER A 185 -0.02 12.06 -29.49
CA SER A 185 -1.23 11.47 -28.90
C SER A 185 -2.50 12.06 -29.51
N GLY A 186 -2.53 13.37 -29.81
CA GLY A 186 -3.61 14.02 -30.54
C GLY A 186 -3.78 13.46 -31.96
N ASP A 187 -2.69 13.29 -32.70
CA ASP A 187 -2.70 12.69 -34.04
C ASP A 187 -3.21 11.25 -34.02
N ALA A 188 -2.81 10.45 -33.01
CA ALA A 188 -3.32 9.10 -32.83
C ALA A 188 -4.83 9.07 -32.53
N GLN A 189 -5.33 9.94 -31.65
CA GLN A 189 -6.77 10.05 -31.37
C GLN A 189 -7.57 10.48 -32.61
N ASN A 190 -7.03 11.39 -33.41
CA ASN A 190 -7.67 11.84 -34.65
C ASN A 190 -7.69 10.76 -35.73
N ASN A 191 -6.66 9.92 -35.80
CA ASN A 191 -6.63 8.77 -36.72
C ASN A 191 -7.65 7.69 -36.32
N LEU A 192 -7.90 7.44 -35.03
CA LEU A 192 -8.98 6.55 -34.59
C LEU A 192 -10.36 7.04 -35.05
N LYS A 193 -10.63 8.35 -34.94
CA LYS A 193 -11.91 8.94 -35.40
C LYS A 193 -12.08 8.86 -36.92
N LYS A 194 -10.99 8.92 -37.68
CA LYS A 194 -10.99 8.74 -39.16
C LYS A 194 -11.04 7.25 -39.58
N SER A 195 -10.76 6.34 -38.65
CA SER A 195 -10.80 4.88 -38.85
C SER A 195 -12.11 4.24 -38.36
N GLN A 196 -13.19 5.01 -38.19
CA GLN A 196 -14.54 4.43 -38.30
C GLN A 196 -14.79 4.14 -39.79
N LEU A 197 -14.55 2.89 -40.18
CA LEU A 197 -14.96 2.37 -41.49
C LEU A 197 -16.47 2.63 -41.68
N PRO A 198 -16.93 2.96 -42.90
CA PRO A 198 -18.36 2.95 -43.19
C PRO A 198 -18.87 1.55 -42.88
N THR A 199 -19.85 1.44 -41.97
CA THR A 199 -20.58 0.19 -41.75
C THR A 199 -21.15 -0.27 -43.08
N VAL A 200 -20.56 -1.33 -43.65
CA VAL A 200 -21.12 -2.01 -44.82
C VAL A 200 -22.53 -2.46 -44.43
N PRO A 201 -23.59 -2.12 -45.17
CA PRO A 201 -24.94 -2.56 -44.84
C PRO A 201 -25.00 -4.07 -44.99
N VAL A 202 -25.17 -4.79 -43.89
CA VAL A 202 -25.52 -6.21 -43.92
C VAL A 202 -26.94 -6.30 -44.48
N ARG A 203 -27.06 -6.72 -45.74
CA ARG A 203 -28.34 -6.98 -46.41
C ARG A 203 -28.98 -8.20 -45.76
N SER A 204 -29.77 -7.99 -44.70
CA SER A 204 -30.60 -9.02 -44.07
C SER A 204 -31.61 -9.53 -45.10
N ARG A 205 -31.36 -10.74 -45.63
CA ARG A 205 -32.30 -11.44 -46.51
C ARG A 205 -33.47 -11.90 -45.64
N ALA A 206 -34.66 -11.43 -45.98
CA ALA A 206 -35.91 -11.70 -45.32
C ALA A 206 -36.22 -13.21 -45.18
N THR A 207 -36.79 -13.58 -44.04
CA THR A 207 -37.48 -14.85 -43.75
C THR A 207 -38.67 -15.08 -44.68
N PRO A 208 -39.14 -16.33 -44.84
CA PRO A 208 -40.56 -16.59 -44.96
C PRO A 208 -41.12 -17.51 -43.85
N ARG A 209 -42.21 -17.03 -43.23
CA ARG A 209 -43.40 -17.67 -42.61
C ARG A 209 -43.29 -19.14 -42.14
N ASN A 210 -43.40 -19.43 -40.83
CA ASN A 210 -44.59 -19.46 -39.94
C ASN A 210 -45.52 -20.66 -40.18
N ASN A 211 -45.56 -21.66 -39.27
CA ASN A 211 -46.82 -22.18 -38.71
C ASN A 211 -46.68 -23.11 -37.46
N ASP A 212 -47.50 -22.82 -36.45
CA ASP A 212 -48.18 -23.70 -35.46
C ASP A 212 -47.36 -24.73 -34.63
N THR A 213 -47.24 -24.64 -33.29
CA THR A 213 -48.30 -24.91 -32.30
C THR A 213 -47.75 -24.72 -30.85
N ILE A 214 -48.64 -24.48 -29.89
CA ILE A 214 -48.47 -23.99 -28.50
C ILE A 214 -47.98 -25.10 -27.49
N PRO A 215 -48.03 -24.95 -26.14
CA PRO A 215 -47.20 -24.22 -25.15
C PRO A 215 -46.34 -25.13 -24.20
N MET A 216 -45.39 -24.50 -23.49
CA MET A 216 -44.84 -24.85 -22.16
C MET A 216 -45.04 -26.27 -21.58
N ARG A 217 -43.99 -27.11 -21.60
CA ARG A 217 -43.70 -28.14 -20.58
C ARG A 217 -42.23 -28.58 -20.62
N GLY A 218 -41.59 -28.67 -19.46
CA GLY A 218 -40.41 -29.52 -19.30
C GLY A 218 -39.31 -29.00 -18.37
N ILE A 219 -39.59 -28.93 -17.06
CA ILE A 219 -38.54 -29.04 -16.04
C ILE A 219 -38.11 -30.50 -15.98
N PRO A 220 -36.81 -30.85 -16.03
CA PRO A 220 -36.35 -32.11 -15.46
C PRO A 220 -36.03 -31.89 -13.97
N SER A 221 -36.96 -32.30 -13.12
CA SER A 221 -36.73 -32.61 -11.71
C SER A 221 -36.46 -34.11 -11.59
N ARG A 222 -35.35 -34.50 -10.96
CA ARG A 222 -35.27 -35.63 -10.02
C ARG A 222 -34.07 -35.45 -9.07
N HIS A 223 -34.38 -34.93 -7.87
CA HIS A 223 -34.20 -35.54 -6.54
C HIS A 223 -33.38 -36.86 -6.45
N THR A 224 -32.67 -37.30 -5.41
CA THR A 224 -32.64 -37.12 -3.94
C THR A 224 -31.41 -37.93 -3.46
N GLY A 225 -30.73 -37.55 -2.37
CA GLY A 225 -29.82 -38.49 -1.70
C GLY A 225 -28.88 -37.94 -0.63
N SER A 226 -29.46 -37.52 0.50
CA SER A 226 -28.95 -37.61 1.88
C SER A 226 -27.45 -37.38 2.20
N GLY A 227 -27.21 -36.35 3.01
CA GLY A 227 -26.50 -36.46 4.30
C GLY A 227 -24.97 -36.61 4.28
N MET A 228 -24.23 -35.59 4.73
CA MET A 228 -23.63 -35.55 6.08
C MET A 228 -22.70 -34.34 6.24
N LEU A 229 -22.65 -33.87 7.48
CA LEU A 229 -21.81 -32.82 8.08
C LEU A 229 -20.31 -32.93 7.71
N ARG A 230 -19.60 -31.78 7.61
CA ARG A 230 -18.48 -31.37 8.49
C ARG A 230 -17.58 -30.25 7.91
N THR A 231 -17.40 -29.22 8.75
CA THR A 231 -16.15 -28.52 9.14
C THR A 231 -15.23 -27.84 8.09
N SER A 232 -15.11 -26.52 8.27
CA SER A 232 -13.87 -25.73 8.43
C SER A 232 -12.63 -25.92 7.54
N SER A 233 -12.12 -24.74 7.18
CA SER A 233 -10.71 -24.33 7.25
C SER A 233 -9.88 -24.38 5.98
N LEU A 234 -9.26 -23.23 5.75
CA LEU A 234 -8.02 -23.03 5.04
C LEU A 234 -7.00 -24.11 5.45
N HIS A 235 -6.30 -24.68 4.48
CA HIS A 235 -4.85 -24.83 4.50
C HIS A 235 -4.34 -25.20 3.10
N THR A 236 -3.33 -24.45 2.66
CA THR A 236 -2.41 -24.78 1.57
C THR A 236 -1.76 -26.15 1.78
N PRO A 237 -1.52 -26.89 0.68
CA PRO A 237 -0.32 -27.72 0.60
C PRO A 237 0.55 -27.36 -0.60
N SER A 238 1.84 -27.34 -0.31
CA SER A 238 2.96 -27.29 -1.25
C SER A 238 3.06 -28.53 -2.16
N ARG A 239 3.70 -28.31 -3.33
CA ARG A 239 4.29 -29.25 -4.34
C ARG A 239 3.35 -29.82 -5.42
N PRO A 240 3.87 -30.27 -6.60
CA PRO A 240 5.23 -30.19 -7.18
C PRO A 240 5.27 -29.61 -8.63
N ARG A 241 6.49 -29.31 -9.10
CA ARG A 241 6.85 -28.86 -10.45
C ARG A 241 6.75 -30.01 -11.46
N PRO A 242 6.11 -29.88 -12.64
CA PRO A 242 6.29 -30.82 -13.75
C PRO A 242 7.30 -30.28 -14.79
N PRO A 243 7.99 -31.17 -15.53
CA PRO A 243 8.99 -30.79 -16.51
C PRO A 243 8.41 -30.45 -17.89
N VAL A 244 9.21 -29.69 -18.64
CA VAL A 244 9.18 -29.29 -20.05
C VAL A 244 8.66 -30.43 -20.97
N THR A 245 7.74 -30.20 -21.92
CA THR A 245 8.07 -29.92 -23.33
C THR A 245 6.86 -29.48 -24.18
N THR A 246 7.08 -28.39 -24.93
CA THR A 246 6.65 -28.12 -26.32
C THR A 246 5.17 -28.10 -26.75
N ARG A 247 4.73 -26.86 -27.04
CA ARG A 247 4.26 -26.33 -28.35
C ARG A 247 2.75 -26.04 -28.53
N ARG A 248 2.52 -24.71 -28.69
CA ARG A 248 1.45 -23.96 -29.42
C ARG A 248 0.18 -23.68 -28.58
N LYS A 249 -0.33 -22.44 -28.43
CA LYS A 249 -0.15 -21.19 -29.19
C LYS A 249 -0.71 -20.02 -28.35
N ASP A 250 0.13 -19.36 -27.56
CA ASP A 250 -0.22 -18.07 -26.95
C ASP A 250 0.49 -16.94 -27.70
N GLY A 251 -0.25 -15.85 -27.93
CA GLY A 251 0.13 -14.71 -28.76
C GLY A 251 1.39 -14.00 -28.25
N GLY A 252 2.53 -14.41 -28.77
CA GLY A 252 3.82 -13.77 -28.54
C GLY A 252 3.89 -12.41 -29.23
N ILE A 253 3.82 -11.34 -28.46
CA ILE A 253 4.30 -10.03 -28.87
C ILE A 253 5.82 -10.14 -29.01
N LYS A 254 6.31 -10.19 -30.24
CA LYS A 254 7.75 -10.03 -30.52
C LYS A 254 8.09 -8.55 -30.30
N LEU A 255 8.86 -8.27 -29.25
CA LEU A 255 9.59 -7.02 -29.13
C LEU A 255 10.53 -6.91 -30.34
N LEU A 256 10.16 -6.10 -31.31
CA LEU A 256 11.06 -5.70 -32.39
C LEU A 256 12.02 -4.66 -31.81
N ASP A 257 13.31 -4.93 -31.95
CA ASP A 257 14.38 -3.98 -31.63
C ASP A 257 14.23 -2.73 -32.52
N ILE A 258 14.60 -1.56 -31.99
CA ILE A 258 14.30 -0.23 -32.57
C ILE A 258 14.91 -0.08 -33.98
N ASN A 259 15.89 -0.92 -34.33
CA ASN A 259 16.50 -0.96 -35.66
C ASN A 259 15.72 -1.79 -36.71
N GLU A 260 14.73 -2.59 -36.32
CA GLU A 260 13.92 -3.43 -37.23
C GLU A 260 12.48 -2.91 -37.42
N SER A 261 12.22 -1.65 -37.08
CA SER A 261 10.92 -1.04 -37.36
C SER A 261 10.73 -0.84 -38.87
N PRO A 262 9.59 -1.27 -39.48
CA PRO A 262 9.29 -1.06 -40.90
C PRO A 262 9.34 0.42 -41.33
N ILE A 263 9.17 1.34 -40.37
CA ILE A 263 9.23 2.79 -40.58
C ILE A 263 10.67 3.25 -40.82
N ALA A 264 11.67 2.64 -40.15
CA ALA A 264 13.08 2.95 -40.34
C ALA A 264 13.56 2.54 -41.75
N ALA A 265 13.11 1.39 -42.24
CA ALA A 265 13.41 0.92 -43.61
C ALA A 265 12.80 1.85 -44.68
N GLN A 266 11.58 2.35 -44.47
CA GLN A 266 10.94 3.30 -45.40
C GLN A 266 11.64 4.67 -45.40
N GLN A 267 12.09 5.16 -44.24
CA GLN A 267 12.83 6.42 -44.15
C GLN A 267 14.23 6.31 -44.77
N ALA A 268 14.93 5.18 -44.57
CA ALA A 268 16.22 4.91 -45.21
C ALA A 268 16.10 4.84 -46.74
N LYS A 269 15.07 4.16 -47.27
CA LYS A 269 14.81 4.10 -48.71
C LYS A 269 14.46 5.46 -49.31
N LYS A 270 13.74 6.31 -48.56
CA LYS A 270 13.41 7.68 -48.99
C LYS A 270 14.64 8.59 -49.00
N ARG A 271 15.55 8.45 -48.03
CA ARG A 271 16.84 9.18 -48.01
C ARG A 271 17.75 8.78 -49.17
N ARG A 272 17.86 7.47 -49.46
CA ARG A 272 18.68 6.98 -50.58
C ARG A 272 18.16 7.48 -51.93
N LYS A 273 16.84 7.45 -52.14
CA LYS A 273 16.21 7.95 -53.36
C LYS A 273 16.37 9.47 -53.57
N LEU A 274 16.47 10.24 -52.49
CA LEU A 274 16.74 11.69 -52.54
C LEU A 274 18.21 11.99 -52.87
N GLN A 275 19.13 11.14 -52.40
CA GLN A 275 20.55 11.27 -52.69
C GLN A 275 20.86 10.91 -54.15
N ASP A 276 20.31 9.80 -54.65
CA ASP A 276 20.46 9.39 -56.05
C ASP A 276 19.88 10.45 -57.01
N ALA A 277 18.78 11.11 -56.63
CA ALA A 277 18.18 12.19 -57.41
C ALA A 277 19.01 13.50 -57.38
N ALA A 278 19.78 13.74 -56.32
CA ALA A 278 20.69 14.88 -56.23
C ALA A 278 21.97 14.64 -57.05
N GLU A 279 22.53 13.43 -56.99
CA GLU A 279 23.70 13.03 -57.78
C GLU A 279 23.40 13.01 -59.29
N SER A 280 22.22 12.52 -59.69
CA SER A 280 21.81 12.57 -61.10
C SER A 280 21.64 14.01 -61.63
N LYS A 281 21.18 14.95 -60.79
CA LYS A 281 21.08 16.36 -61.17
C LYS A 281 22.44 17.05 -61.24
N ALA A 282 23.37 16.67 -60.38
CA ALA A 282 24.75 17.18 -60.42
C ALA A 282 25.47 16.70 -61.68
N ALA A 283 25.36 15.42 -62.04
CA ALA A 283 25.94 14.88 -63.27
C ALA A 283 25.36 15.53 -64.54
N GLU A 284 24.05 15.84 -64.55
CA GLU A 284 23.43 16.54 -65.70
C GLU A 284 23.88 18.00 -65.82
N ALA A 285 24.16 18.67 -64.69
CA ALA A 285 24.70 20.03 -64.69
C ALA A 285 26.16 20.05 -65.17
N GLU A 286 26.96 19.07 -64.76
CA GLU A 286 28.37 18.94 -65.17
C GLU A 286 28.49 18.58 -66.66
N ALA A 287 27.62 17.72 -67.18
CA ALA A 287 27.54 17.42 -68.62
C ALA A 287 27.11 18.64 -69.46
N LYS A 288 26.26 19.52 -68.91
CA LYS A 288 25.88 20.79 -69.58
C LYS A 288 27.02 21.81 -69.56
N GLN A 289 27.82 21.86 -68.49
CA GLN A 289 29.01 22.71 -68.43
C GLN A 289 30.11 22.25 -69.39
N GLN A 290 30.35 20.94 -69.50
CA GLN A 290 31.33 20.39 -70.45
C GLN A 290 30.93 20.64 -71.92
N LYS A 291 29.63 20.60 -72.24
CA LYS A 291 29.13 20.97 -73.59
C LYS A 291 29.23 22.46 -73.90
N GLN A 292 29.20 23.34 -72.90
CA GLN A 292 29.42 24.78 -73.09
C GLN A 292 30.90 25.18 -73.19
N GLN A 293 31.83 24.32 -72.77
CA GLN A 293 33.28 24.55 -72.92
C GLN A 293 33.87 23.99 -74.23
N GLN A 294 33.07 23.34 -75.06
CA GLN A 294 33.49 22.80 -76.37
C GLN A 294 32.81 23.50 -77.57
N GLN A 295 32.26 24.70 -77.37
CA GLN A 295 31.83 25.60 -78.46
C GLN A 295 32.67 26.87 -78.47
#